data_AF-A0A6N7YT83-F1
#
_entry.id   AF-A0A6N7YT83-F1
#
_cell.length_a   1.000
_cell.length_b   1.000
_cell.length_c   1.000
_cell.angle_alpha   90.00
_cell.angle_beta   90.00
_cell.angle_gamma   90.00
#
_symmetry.space_group_name_H-M   'P 1'
#
loop_
_entity.id
_entity.type
_entity.pdbx_description
1 polymer ?
#
loop_
_entity_poly.entity_id
_entity_poly.type
_entity_poly.pdbx_seq_one_letter_code
_entity_poly.pdbx_strand_id
1 'polypeptide(L)'
;MNGAQPPGSVADLAGDPAWRITAGSTGRWTTAETTLDQGGRVWRIGLTPGPGGVTALILWADGQVVDHARGTEALMCARAHRWQVNLAAHRPWHEVPLPG
;
A
#
# COMPACT_ATOMS: atom_id res chain seq x y z
N MET A 1 -18.23 -15.91 -0.45
CA MET A 1 -16.81 -16.14 -0.81
C MET A 1 -15.98 -15.44 0.25
N ASN A 2 -15.05 -16.16 0.87
CA ASN A 2 -14.27 -15.72 2.04
C ASN A 2 -13.67 -14.33 1.82
N GLY A 3 -14.06 -13.35 2.63
CA GLY A 3 -13.39 -12.05 2.67
C GLY A 3 -11.97 -12.26 3.14
N ALA A 4 -11.00 -12.19 2.23
CA ALA A 4 -9.60 -12.27 2.58
C ALA A 4 -9.30 -11.20 3.63
N GLN A 5 -8.71 -11.62 4.75
CA GLN A 5 -8.30 -10.70 5.81
C GLN A 5 -7.29 -9.70 5.22
N PRO A 6 -7.41 -8.39 5.53
CA PRO A 6 -6.44 -7.42 5.01
C PRO A 6 -5.02 -7.75 5.50
N PRO A 7 -3.99 -7.45 4.69
CA PRO A 7 -2.60 -7.71 5.06
C PRO A 7 -2.22 -6.92 6.31
N GLY A 8 -1.55 -7.59 7.25
CA GLY A 8 -1.11 -7.04 8.53
C GLY A 8 0.39 -6.74 8.60
N SER A 9 1.13 -7.06 7.54
CA SER A 9 2.57 -6.87 7.46
C SER A 9 3.05 -6.70 6.02
N VAL A 10 4.28 -6.21 5.86
CA VAL A 10 4.95 -6.18 4.56
C VAL A 10 5.23 -7.59 4.02
N ALA A 11 5.37 -8.59 4.90
CA ALA A 11 5.48 -9.98 4.48
C ALA A 11 4.18 -10.50 3.84
N ASP A 12 3.02 -10.07 4.35
CA ASP A 12 1.72 -10.41 3.72
C ASP A 12 1.60 -9.76 2.34
N LEU A 13 2.03 -8.49 2.21
CA LEU A 13 2.07 -7.80 0.91
C LEU A 13 3.02 -8.50 -0.08
N ALA A 14 4.14 -9.06 0.39
CA ALA A 14 5.07 -9.81 -0.44
C ALA A 14 4.44 -11.07 -1.09
N GLY A 15 3.31 -11.54 -0.57
CA GLY A 15 2.54 -12.62 -1.19
C GLY A 15 1.78 -12.21 -2.46
N ASP A 16 1.59 -10.90 -2.68
CA ASP A 16 0.98 -10.36 -3.89
C ASP A 16 2.08 -9.95 -4.90
N PRO A 17 2.12 -10.54 -6.11
CA PRO A 17 3.13 -10.24 -7.11
C PRO A 17 3.10 -8.79 -7.64
N ALA A 18 2.02 -8.04 -7.39
CA ALA A 18 1.97 -6.62 -7.71
C ALA A 18 2.87 -5.76 -6.80
N TRP A 19 3.31 -6.31 -5.65
CA TRP A 19 4.16 -5.61 -4.70
C TRP A 19 5.64 -5.94 -4.92
N ARG A 20 6.44 -4.88 -4.99
CA ARG A 20 7.89 -4.94 -4.95
C ARG A 20 8.37 -4.60 -3.55
N ILE A 21 8.95 -5.58 -2.87
CA ILE A 21 9.60 -5.38 -1.56
C ILE A 21 11.10 -5.27 -1.77
N THR A 22 11.70 -4.19 -1.26
CA THR A 22 13.15 -4.05 -1.20
C THR A 22 13.62 -4.29 0.22
N ALA A 23 14.64 -5.12 0.40
CA ALA A 23 15.28 -5.33 1.70
C ALA A 23 16.68 -4.70 1.75
N GLY A 24 17.04 -4.18 2.92
CA GLY A 24 18.40 -3.74 3.23
C GLY A 24 19.31 -4.93 3.53
N SER A 25 20.59 -4.64 3.76
CA SER A 25 21.63 -5.65 4.03
C SER A 25 21.39 -6.51 5.28
N THR A 26 20.55 -6.04 6.21
CA THR A 26 20.17 -6.77 7.43
C THR A 26 18.94 -7.67 7.24
N GLY A 27 18.41 -7.77 6.02
CA GLY A 27 17.17 -8.50 5.72
C GLY A 27 15.89 -7.74 6.09
N ARG A 28 15.99 -6.59 6.76
CA ARG A 28 14.85 -5.72 7.03
C ARG A 28 14.42 -5.01 5.75
N TRP A 29 13.11 -4.97 5.47
CA TRP A 29 12.57 -4.23 4.35
C TRP A 29 12.87 -2.71 4.47
N THR A 30 13.09 -2.05 3.34
CA THR A 30 13.37 -0.60 3.23
C THR A 30 12.28 0.13 2.45
N THR A 31 11.71 -0.52 1.43
CA THR A 31 10.52 -0.05 0.72
C THR A 31 9.59 -1.22 0.42
N ALA A 32 8.29 -0.95 0.37
CA ALA A 32 7.30 -1.80 -0.25
C ALA A 32 6.49 -0.92 -1.19
N GLU A 33 6.49 -1.21 -2.49
CA GLU A 33 5.89 -0.36 -3.50
C GLU A 33 5.04 -1.16 -4.48
N THR A 34 3.94 -0.58 -4.94
CA THR A 34 3.17 -1.07 -6.09
C THR A 34 2.76 0.10 -6.98
N THR A 35 2.63 -0.16 -8.28
CA THR A 35 2.28 0.83 -9.30
C THR A 35 1.10 0.31 -10.10
N LEU A 36 0.13 1.19 -10.37
CA LEU A 36 -1.07 0.88 -11.14
C LEU A 36 -1.33 1.98 -12.18
N ASP A 37 -1.89 1.60 -13.33
CA ASP A 37 -2.48 2.56 -14.27
C ASP A 37 -4.01 2.58 -14.07
N GLN A 38 -4.58 3.77 -13.96
CA GLN A 38 -6.02 3.97 -13.93
C GLN A 38 -6.38 5.18 -14.80
N GLY A 39 -7.02 4.93 -15.95
CA GLY A 39 -7.48 5.99 -16.84
C GLY A 39 -6.35 6.87 -17.39
N GLY A 40 -5.17 6.27 -17.66
CA GLY A 40 -4.00 6.99 -18.17
C GLY A 40 -3.25 7.81 -17.12
N ARG A 41 -3.61 7.65 -15.84
CA ARG A 41 -2.87 8.20 -14.69
C ARG A 41 -2.11 7.09 -14.00
N VAL A 42 -0.84 7.35 -13.69
CA VAL A 42 0.03 6.41 -12.98
C VAL A 42 -0.06 6.67 -11.49
N TRP A 43 -0.50 5.66 -10.76
CA TRP A 43 -0.55 5.66 -9.30
C TRP A 43 0.61 4.85 -8.75
N ARG A 44 1.26 5.37 -7.71
CA ARG A 44 2.24 4.60 -6.93
C ARG A 44 1.82 4.63 -5.46
N ILE A 45 1.84 3.46 -4.83
CA ILE A 45 1.65 3.31 -3.39
C ILE A 45 2.99 2.86 -2.82
N GLY A 46 3.46 3.54 -1.78
CA GLY A 46 4.75 3.21 -1.16
C GLY A 46 4.67 3.23 0.35
N LEU A 47 5.30 2.23 0.96
CA LEU A 47 5.54 2.13 2.39
C LEU A 47 7.04 2.28 2.66
N THR A 48 7.39 2.90 3.77
CA THR A 48 8.77 2.94 4.30
C THR A 48 8.76 2.76 5.81
N PRO A 49 9.73 2.03 6.39
CA PRO A 49 9.85 1.91 7.82
C PRO A 49 10.37 3.24 8.39
N GLY A 50 9.83 3.63 9.53
CA GLY A 50 10.20 4.80 10.29
C GLY A 50 10.72 4.45 11.69
N PRO A 51 11.16 5.47 12.46
CA PRO A 51 11.58 5.28 13.84
C PRO A 51 10.43 4.80 14.72
N GLY A 52 10.74 4.06 15.78
CA GLY A 52 9.76 3.61 16.77
C GLY A 52 8.72 2.61 16.25
N GLY A 53 9.02 1.87 15.18
CA GLY A 53 8.09 0.90 14.58
C GLY A 53 6.94 1.55 13.80
N VAL A 54 7.00 2.86 13.58
CA VAL A 54 6.08 3.58 12.70
C VAL A 54 6.38 3.19 11.25
N THR A 55 5.35 2.99 10.46
CA THR A 55 5.42 2.86 9.01
C THR A 55 4.82 4.12 8.39
N ALA A 56 5.51 4.71 7.42
CA ALA A 56 4.96 5.76 6.57
C ALA A 56 4.34 5.13 5.33
N LEU A 57 3.20 5.67 4.91
CA LEU A 57 2.49 5.32 3.69
C LEU A 57 2.30 6.59 2.86
N ILE A 58 2.62 6.53 1.58
CA ILE A 58 2.48 7.66 0.65
C ILE A 58 1.82 7.18 -0.63
N LEU A 59 0.90 7.98 -1.15
CA LEU A 59 0.28 7.82 -2.46
C LEU A 59 0.79 8.90 -3.40
N TRP A 60 1.23 8.49 -4.58
CA TRP A 60 1.55 9.40 -5.67
C TRP A 60 0.59 9.19 -6.85
N ALA A 61 0.26 10.29 -7.54
CA ALA A 61 -0.39 10.31 -8.84
C ALA A 61 0.50 11.12 -9.80
N ASP A 62 0.92 10.52 -10.91
CA ASP A 62 1.76 11.15 -11.93
C ASP A 62 3.02 11.82 -11.32
N GLY A 63 3.60 11.15 -10.31
CA GLY A 63 4.79 11.62 -9.59
C GLY A 63 4.53 12.63 -8.47
N GLN A 64 3.31 13.14 -8.31
CA GLN A 64 2.93 14.09 -7.26
C GLN A 64 2.34 13.37 -6.05
N VAL A 65 2.72 13.76 -4.83
CA VAL A 65 2.11 13.24 -3.60
C VAL A 65 0.67 13.75 -3.49
N VAL A 66 -0.28 12.86 -3.29
CA VAL A 66 -1.71 13.20 -3.19
C VAL A 66 -2.37 12.77 -1.88
N ASP A 67 -1.78 11.80 -1.17
CA ASP A 67 -2.20 11.40 0.17
C ASP A 67 -1.00 10.77 0.91
N HIS A 68 -1.01 10.84 2.24
CA HIS A 68 -0.02 10.20 3.08
C HIS A 68 -0.59 9.86 4.46
N ALA A 69 -0.02 8.84 5.11
CA ALA A 69 -0.35 8.48 6.48
C ALA A 69 0.88 7.93 7.21
N ARG A 70 0.81 7.90 8.53
CA ARG A 70 1.77 7.21 9.40
C ARG A 70 1.01 6.43 10.45
N GLY A 71 1.52 5.26 10.82
CA GLY A 71 0.91 4.42 11.83
C GLY A 71 1.70 3.15 12.07
N THR A 72 1.07 2.15 12.69
CA THR A 72 1.66 0.82 12.80
C THR A 72 1.78 0.17 11.42
N GLU A 73 2.70 -0.79 11.27
CA GLU A 73 2.86 -1.55 10.04
C GLU A 73 1.53 -2.19 9.59
N ALA A 74 0.81 -2.84 10.49
CA ALA A 74 -0.47 -3.46 10.19
C ALA A 74 -1.52 -2.48 9.66
N LEU A 75 -1.68 -1.32 10.30
CA LEU A 75 -2.64 -0.32 9.85
C LEU A 75 -2.28 0.23 8.48
N MET A 76 -0.99 0.46 8.22
CA MET A 76 -0.51 1.00 6.95
C MET A 76 -0.58 -0.04 5.82
N CYS A 77 -0.27 -1.31 6.07
CA CYS A 77 -0.42 -2.38 5.08
C CYS A 77 -1.89 -2.57 4.69
N ALA A 78 -2.80 -2.61 5.66
CA ALA A 78 -4.24 -2.69 5.41
C ALA A 78 -4.76 -1.48 4.61
N ARG A 79 -4.31 -0.25 4.95
CA ARG A 79 -4.69 0.96 4.21
C ARG A 79 -4.13 0.97 2.79
N ALA A 80 -2.88 0.55 2.61
CA ALA A 80 -2.23 0.49 1.31
C ALA A 80 -2.91 -0.52 0.39
N HIS A 81 -3.25 -1.70 0.92
CA HIS A 81 -4.02 -2.71 0.20
C HIS A 81 -5.40 -2.19 -0.21
N ARG A 82 -6.11 -1.47 0.68
CA ARG A 82 -7.40 -0.84 0.32
C ARG A 82 -7.24 0.16 -0.83
N TRP A 83 -6.21 0.99 -0.80
CA TRP A 83 -5.93 1.92 -1.91
C TRP A 83 -5.69 1.17 -3.21
N GLN A 84 -4.86 0.13 -3.20
CA GLN A 84 -4.59 -0.72 -4.35
C GLN A 84 -5.88 -1.33 -4.92
N VAL A 85 -6.73 -1.90 -4.06
CA VAL A 85 -8.02 -2.51 -4.46
C VAL A 85 -8.98 -1.48 -5.06
N ASN A 86 -9.06 -0.28 -4.47
CA ASN A 86 -9.92 0.78 -5.01
C ASN A 86 -9.43 1.26 -6.38
N LEU A 87 -8.13 1.55 -6.50
CA LEU A 87 -7.54 2.05 -7.74
C LEU A 87 -7.63 1.00 -8.86
N ALA A 88 -7.35 -0.27 -8.55
CA ALA A 88 -7.51 -1.38 -9.50
C ALA A 88 -8.97 -1.54 -9.97
N ALA A 89 -9.93 -1.26 -9.10
CA ALA A 89 -11.36 -1.24 -9.42
C ALA A 89 -11.86 0.09 -10.00
N HIS A 90 -10.96 1.00 -10.39
CA HIS A 90 -11.28 2.31 -10.94
C HIS A 90 -12.13 3.22 -10.02
N ARG A 91 -12.02 3.03 -8.71
CA ARG A 91 -12.67 3.83 -7.66
C ARG A 91 -11.71 4.86 -7.04
N PRO A 92 -12.22 5.93 -6.39
CA PRO A 92 -11.39 6.80 -5.57
C PRO A 92 -10.62 6.03 -4.48
N TRP A 93 -9.33 6.31 -4.31
CA TRP A 93 -8.46 5.59 -3.36
C TRP A 93 -8.98 5.67 -1.91
N HIS A 94 -9.56 6.79 -1.52
CA HIS A 94 -10.02 7.05 -0.15
C HIS A 94 -11.40 6.45 0.18
N GLU A 95 -12.07 5.84 -0.79
CA GLU A 95 -13.38 5.22 -0.57
C GLU A 95 -13.26 4.06 0.43
N VAL A 96 -14.16 4.02 1.41
CA VAL A 96 -14.33 2.85 2.27
C VAL A 96 -15.24 1.89 1.52
N PRO A 97 -14.85 0.62 1.28
CA PRO A 97 -15.73 -0.35 0.64
C PRO A 97 -17.06 -0.41 1.39
N LEU A 98 -18.17 -0.26 0.67
CA LEU A 98 -19.51 -0.43 1.24
C LEU A 98 -19.61 -1.86 1.83
N PRO A 99 -20.21 -2.05 3.01
CA PRO A 99 -20.56 -3.38 3.47
C PRO A 99 -21.54 -3.99 2.46
N GLY A 100 -21.09 -5.06 1.79
CA GLY A 100 -21.92 -5.88 0.90
C GLY A 100 -22.81 -6.84 1.67
#